data_AF-A0A7X9W4Z6-F1
#
_entry.id   AF-A0A7X9W4Z6-F1
#
_cell.length_a   1.000
_cell.length_b   1.000
_cell.length_c   1.000
_cell.angle_alpha   90.00
_cell.angle_beta   90.00
_cell.angle_gamma   90.00
#
_symmetry.space_group_name_H-M   'P 1'
#
loop_
_entity.id
_entity.type
_entity.pdbx_description
1 polymer ?
#
loop_
_entity_poly.entity_id
_entity_poly.type
_entity_poly.pdbx_seq_one_letter_code
_entity_poly.pdbx_strand_id
1 'polypeptide(L)'
;MTVLSPARERGAAVISALIIVAIVAALTTSLFQRQTASTRRVEIELARVQARVMLAGGIDWARLVIRDHGKRESTTRGDQIWATPVLDTRIERPGDDRVAVFSGRVQDEQGKYNLSNLARNGVPQPEQEKVLRRLLNVQQLPDTLAGHIIDIIAAAQPPALAADSPASSNGQPVPA
;
A
#
# COMPACT_ATOMS: atom_id res chain seq x y z
N MET A 1 44.09 -64.33 -43.44
CA MET A 1 43.31 -63.68 -42.36
C MET A 1 43.77 -62.24 -42.24
N THR A 2 43.04 -61.34 -42.88
CA THR A 2 43.35 -59.91 -42.98
C THR A 2 42.81 -59.22 -41.72
N VAL A 3 43.69 -58.72 -40.86
CA VAL A 3 43.31 -57.99 -39.65
C VAL A 3 43.16 -56.52 -40.02
N LEU A 4 41.92 -56.03 -40.11
CA LEU A 4 41.60 -54.63 -40.34
C LEU A 4 41.98 -53.79 -39.10
N SER A 5 42.78 -52.74 -39.32
CA SER A 5 43.36 -51.91 -38.25
C SER A 5 42.33 -51.00 -37.55
N PRO A 6 42.34 -50.89 -36.21
CA PRO A 6 41.42 -50.04 -35.43
C PRO A 6 41.97 -48.62 -35.26
N ALA A 7 42.33 -47.94 -36.36
CA ALA A 7 42.87 -46.58 -36.29
C ALA A 7 41.77 -45.49 -36.33
N ARG A 8 40.56 -45.81 -36.80
CA ARG A 8 39.43 -44.86 -36.92
C ARG A 8 38.58 -44.72 -35.64
N GLU A 9 38.66 -45.65 -34.70
CA GLU A 9 37.85 -45.63 -33.47
C GLU A 9 38.39 -44.64 -32.43
N ARG A 10 39.70 -44.39 -32.40
CA ARG A 10 40.33 -43.49 -31.40
C ARG A 10 39.92 -42.03 -31.57
N GLY A 11 39.82 -41.53 -32.81
CA GLY A 11 39.36 -40.16 -33.07
C GLY A 11 37.88 -39.96 -32.72
N ALA A 12 37.03 -40.92 -33.08
CA ALA A 12 35.60 -40.88 -32.76
C ALA A 12 35.33 -40.96 -31.24
N ALA A 13 36.14 -41.73 -30.49
CA ALA A 13 36.05 -41.81 -29.04
C ALA A 13 36.44 -40.50 -28.35
N VAL A 14 37.51 -39.84 -28.81
CA VAL A 14 37.95 -38.55 -28.25
C VAL A 14 36.91 -37.44 -28.51
N ILE A 15 36.35 -37.40 -29.73
CA ILE A 15 35.29 -36.43 -30.05
C ILE A 15 34.04 -36.68 -29.19
N SER A 16 33.62 -37.93 -29.05
CA SER A 16 32.49 -38.29 -28.19
C SER A 16 32.74 -37.92 -26.72
N ALA A 17 33.94 -38.14 -26.21
CA ALA A 17 34.32 -37.76 -24.85
C ALA A 17 34.28 -36.24 -24.65
N LEU A 18 34.79 -35.46 -25.59
CA LEU A 18 34.75 -33.99 -25.55
C LEU A 18 33.32 -33.46 -25.60
N ILE A 19 32.45 -34.07 -26.40
CA ILE A 19 31.02 -33.70 -26.47
C ILE A 19 30.34 -33.98 -25.12
N ILE A 20 30.55 -35.16 -24.53
CA ILE A 20 29.97 -35.50 -23.22
C ILE A 20 30.43 -34.52 -22.15
N VAL A 21 31.73 -34.22 -22.09
CA VAL A 21 32.28 -33.25 -21.13
C VAL A 21 31.69 -31.86 -21.34
N ALA A 22 31.56 -31.41 -22.59
CA ALA A 22 30.94 -30.12 -22.90
C ALA A 22 29.47 -30.06 -22.47
N ILE A 23 28.70 -31.14 -22.69
CA ILE A 23 27.30 -31.24 -22.25
C ILE A 23 27.22 -31.22 -20.71
N VAL A 24 28.04 -32.02 -20.03
CA VAL A 24 28.09 -32.06 -18.57
C VAL A 24 28.43 -30.68 -18.01
N ALA A 25 29.45 -30.01 -18.56
CA ALA A 25 29.83 -28.65 -18.16
C ALA A 25 28.70 -27.63 -18.37
N ALA A 26 28.00 -27.70 -19.51
CA ALA A 26 26.85 -26.84 -19.80
C ALA A 26 25.68 -27.07 -18.83
N LEU A 27 25.38 -28.34 -18.51
CA LEU A 27 24.34 -28.72 -17.56
C LEU A 27 24.68 -28.24 -16.14
N THR A 28 25.91 -28.49 -15.66
CA THR A 28 26.37 -28.03 -14.34
C THR A 28 26.31 -26.51 -14.23
N THR A 29 26.73 -25.79 -15.27
CA THR A 29 26.65 -24.32 -15.32
C THR A 29 25.21 -23.84 -15.23
N SER A 30 24.29 -24.45 -15.99
CA SER A 30 22.86 -24.11 -15.95
C SER A 30 22.23 -24.37 -14.58
N LEU A 31 22.60 -25.49 -13.92
CA LEU A 31 22.14 -25.81 -12.57
C LEU A 31 22.64 -24.79 -11.54
N PHE A 32 23.92 -24.42 -11.60
CA PHE A 32 24.49 -23.44 -10.68
C PHE A 32 23.81 -22.07 -10.82
N GLN A 33 23.57 -21.61 -12.06
CA GLN A 33 22.82 -20.38 -12.32
C GLN A 33 21.40 -20.43 -11.74
N ARG A 34 20.70 -21.56 -11.90
CA ARG A 34 19.36 -21.76 -11.30
C ARG A 34 19.41 -21.74 -9.79
N GLN A 35 20.43 -22.35 -9.18
CA GLN A 35 20.63 -22.35 -7.74
C GLN A 35 20.86 -20.92 -7.22
N THR A 36 21.78 -20.16 -7.81
CA THR A 36 22.03 -18.76 -7.45
C THR A 36 20.77 -17.90 -7.60
N ALA A 37 20.03 -18.08 -8.69
CA ALA A 37 18.77 -17.36 -8.91
C ALA A 37 17.69 -17.72 -7.88
N SER A 38 17.61 -18.98 -7.46
CA SER A 38 16.68 -19.44 -6.42
C SER A 38 17.00 -18.81 -5.06
N THR A 39 18.26 -18.87 -4.64
CA THR A 39 18.72 -18.28 -3.38
C THR A 39 18.41 -16.79 -3.32
N ARG A 40 18.74 -16.04 -4.38
CA ARG A 40 18.49 -14.60 -4.44
C ARG A 40 16.99 -14.26 -4.33
N ARG A 41 16.10 -15.09 -4.87
CA ARG A 41 14.64 -14.89 -4.74
C ARG A 41 14.19 -15.04 -3.29
N VAL A 42 14.70 -16.05 -2.58
CA VAL A 42 14.38 -16.27 -1.17
C VAL A 42 14.87 -15.10 -0.32
N GLU A 43 16.10 -14.63 -0.54
CA GLU A 43 16.65 -13.48 0.18
C GLU A 43 15.82 -12.20 -0.02
N ILE A 44 15.34 -11.96 -1.24
CA ILE A 44 14.46 -10.82 -1.55
C ILE A 44 13.12 -10.97 -0.82
N GLU A 45 12.53 -12.15 -0.81
CA GLU A 45 11.24 -12.36 -0.15
C GLU A 45 11.36 -12.23 1.38
N LEU A 46 12.42 -12.76 1.98
CA LEU A 46 12.71 -12.56 3.40
C LEU A 46 12.89 -11.07 3.73
N ALA A 47 13.63 -10.32 2.90
CA ALA A 47 13.79 -8.89 3.07
C ALA A 47 12.44 -8.14 3.00
N ARG A 48 11.53 -8.55 2.09
CA ARG A 48 10.18 -7.97 2.00
C ARG A 48 9.34 -8.27 3.22
N VAL A 49 9.37 -9.51 3.72
CA VAL A 49 8.64 -9.90 4.93
C VAL A 49 9.16 -9.09 6.13
N GLN A 50 10.48 -8.97 6.28
CA GLN A 50 11.09 -8.15 7.32
C GLN A 50 10.67 -6.68 7.23
N ALA A 51 10.65 -6.10 6.02
CA ALA A 51 10.18 -4.74 5.82
C ALA A 51 8.70 -4.57 6.24
N ARG A 52 7.82 -5.53 5.90
CA ARG A 52 6.41 -5.49 6.33
C ARG A 52 6.25 -5.56 7.84
N VAL A 53 7.02 -6.43 8.51
CA VAL A 53 7.00 -6.52 9.98
C VAL A 53 7.48 -5.21 10.61
N MET A 54 8.51 -4.58 10.04
CA MET A 54 8.99 -3.28 10.51
C MET A 54 7.94 -2.18 10.35
N LEU A 55 7.24 -2.13 9.21
CA LEU A 55 6.15 -1.19 8.98
C LEU A 55 4.99 -1.39 9.96
N ALA A 56 4.61 -2.65 10.23
CA ALA A 56 3.60 -2.97 11.22
C ALA A 56 4.01 -2.50 12.62
N GLY A 57 5.26 -2.73 13.03
CA GLY A 57 5.80 -2.22 14.29
C GLY A 57 5.78 -0.69 14.38
N GLY A 58 6.04 0.01 13.28
CA GLY A 58 5.90 1.46 13.19
C GLY A 58 4.45 1.94 13.41
N ILE A 59 3.47 1.23 12.85
CA ILE A 59 2.04 1.51 13.07
C ILE A 59 1.66 1.27 14.55
N ASP A 60 2.16 0.19 15.16
CA ASP A 60 1.85 -0.13 16.56
C ASP A 60 2.47 0.89 17.53
N TRP A 61 3.69 1.36 17.23
CA TRP A 61 4.29 2.49 17.94
C TRP A 61 3.43 3.76 17.80
N ALA A 62 2.98 4.09 16.58
CA ALA A 62 2.13 5.26 16.35
C ALA A 62 0.82 5.17 17.14
N ARG A 63 0.17 4.00 17.16
CA ARG A 63 -1.03 3.74 17.97
C ARG A 63 -0.78 3.93 19.46
N LEU A 64 0.36 3.44 19.97
CA LEU A 64 0.73 3.61 21.36
C LEU A 64 0.91 5.08 21.72
N VAL A 65 1.65 5.84 20.90
CA VAL A 65 1.90 7.28 21.11
C VAL A 65 0.59 8.06 21.09
N ILE A 66 -0.28 7.84 20.11
CA ILE A 66 -1.58 8.51 20.02
C ILE A 66 -2.47 8.15 21.22
N ARG A 67 -2.49 6.88 21.64
CA ARG A 67 -3.29 6.43 22.78
C ARG A 67 -2.80 7.02 24.10
N ASP A 68 -1.49 7.11 24.30
CA ASP A 68 -0.92 7.76 25.48
C ASP A 68 -1.21 9.26 25.47
N HIS A 69 -1.09 9.90 24.31
CA HIS A 69 -1.42 11.31 24.12
C HIS A 69 -2.89 11.62 24.50
N GLY A 70 -3.85 10.87 23.96
CA GLY A 70 -5.27 11.07 24.24
C GLY A 70 -5.69 10.84 25.70
N LYS A 71 -4.85 10.21 26.53
CA LYS A 71 -5.07 10.12 27.98
C LYS A 71 -4.56 11.35 28.73
N ARG A 72 -3.56 12.05 28.19
CA ARG A 72 -2.87 13.16 28.85
C ARG A 72 -3.43 14.52 28.45
N GLU A 73 -3.83 14.67 27.19
CA GLU A 73 -4.32 15.93 26.64
C GLU A 73 -5.70 15.73 26.00
N SER A 74 -6.60 16.70 26.24
CA SER A 74 -7.95 16.71 25.66
C SER A 74 -8.03 17.40 24.30
N THR A 75 -6.95 18.09 23.89
CA THR A 75 -6.91 18.90 22.67
C THR A 75 -5.79 18.44 21.77
N THR A 76 -6.09 18.25 20.49
CA THR A 76 -5.13 17.88 19.44
C THR A 76 -4.54 19.14 18.80
N ARG A 77 -3.20 19.22 18.70
CA ARG A 77 -2.44 20.31 18.07
C ARG A 77 -1.28 19.75 17.25
N GLY A 78 -0.89 20.46 16.19
CA GLY A 78 0.16 20.01 15.27
C GLY A 78 1.60 20.11 15.80
N ASP A 79 1.81 20.68 16.98
CA ASP A 79 3.11 20.85 17.64
C ASP A 79 3.42 19.74 18.66
N GLN A 80 2.52 18.77 18.81
CA GLN A 80 2.64 17.68 19.77
C GLN A 80 3.54 16.55 19.26
N ILE A 81 4.06 15.73 20.18
CA ILE A 81 5.04 14.67 19.89
C ILE A 81 4.55 13.70 18.80
N TRP A 82 3.26 13.35 18.81
CA TRP A 82 2.69 12.43 17.82
C TRP A 82 2.81 12.95 16.37
N ALA A 83 2.88 14.27 16.17
CA ALA A 83 2.98 14.92 14.87
C ALA A 83 4.43 15.02 14.35
N THR A 84 5.42 14.65 15.18
CA THR A 84 6.83 14.70 14.79
C THR A 84 7.13 13.58 13.79
N PRO A 85 7.62 13.89 12.57
CA PRO A 85 7.92 12.87 11.58
C PRO A 85 9.17 12.07 11.96
N VAL A 86 9.12 10.77 11.70
CA VAL A 86 10.28 9.89 11.74
C VAL A 86 10.97 10.00 10.39
N LEU A 87 12.18 10.56 10.38
CA LEU A 87 12.94 10.81 9.15
C LEU A 87 14.19 9.94 9.13
N ASP A 88 14.34 9.19 8.03
CA ASP A 88 15.53 8.45 7.63
C ASP A 88 16.22 7.70 8.78
N THR A 89 15.42 7.09 9.64
CA THR A 89 15.93 6.34 10.79
C THR A 89 16.61 5.09 10.28
N ARG A 90 17.93 5.04 10.50
CA ARG A 90 18.75 3.92 10.07
C ARG A 90 18.58 2.75 11.04
N ILE A 91 18.20 1.60 10.50
CA ILE A 91 18.06 0.35 11.24
C ILE A 91 19.21 -0.55 10.82
N GLU A 92 20.15 -0.69 11.72
CA GLU A 92 21.30 -1.60 11.59
C GLU A 92 21.00 -2.84 12.43
N ARG A 93 21.20 -4.02 11.85
CA ARG A 93 21.08 -5.29 12.58
C ARG A 93 22.49 -5.81 12.87
N PRO A 94 22.83 -6.17 14.12
CA PRO A 94 24.11 -6.80 14.43
C PRO A 94 24.34 -8.03 13.55
N GLY A 95 25.45 -8.05 12.79
CA GLY A 95 25.80 -9.13 11.88
C GLY A 95 25.19 -9.07 10.48
N ASP A 96 24.54 -7.96 10.11
CA ASP A 96 24.01 -7.71 8.75
C ASP A 96 24.51 -6.35 8.26
N ASP A 97 25.30 -6.35 7.18
CA ASP A 97 25.83 -5.11 6.55
C ASP A 97 24.73 -4.32 5.83
N ARG A 98 23.50 -4.85 5.76
CA ARG A 98 22.39 -4.20 5.09
C ARG A 98 21.80 -3.11 5.98
N VAL A 99 21.85 -1.89 5.46
CA VAL A 99 21.21 -0.73 6.07
C VAL A 99 19.76 -0.63 5.60
N ALA A 100 18.80 -0.69 6.53
CA ALA A 100 17.41 -0.34 6.24
C ALA A 100 17.12 1.09 6.70
N VAL A 101 16.34 1.82 5.91
CA VAL A 101 15.92 3.19 6.24
C VAL A 101 14.42 3.19 6.50
N PHE A 102 14.02 3.72 7.65
CA PHE A 102 12.63 3.82 8.06
C PHE A 102 12.22 5.29 8.19
N SER A 103 11.15 5.64 7.47
CA SER A 103 10.58 6.99 7.48
C SER A 103 9.06 6.90 7.56
N GLY A 104 8.43 7.81 8.30
CA GLY A 104 6.99 7.82 8.53
C GLY A 104 6.52 9.12 9.17
N ARG A 105 5.23 9.43 9.01
CA ARG A 105 4.60 10.57 9.66
C ARG A 105 3.16 10.24 10.03
N VAL A 106 2.66 10.87 11.08
CA VAL A 106 1.26 10.83 11.48
C VAL A 106 0.63 12.18 11.15
N GLN A 107 -0.58 12.17 10.60
CA GLN A 107 -1.32 13.39 10.26
C GLN A 107 -2.72 13.31 10.84
N ASP A 108 -3.23 14.45 11.30
CA ASP A 108 -4.63 14.58 11.70
C ASP A 108 -5.52 14.72 10.46
N GLU A 109 -6.43 13.77 10.28
CA GLU A 109 -7.43 13.79 9.22
C GLU A 109 -8.63 14.67 9.55
N GLN A 110 -8.87 14.99 10.84
CA GLN A 110 -9.97 15.87 11.27
C GLN A 110 -9.71 17.34 10.92
N GLY A 111 -8.46 17.71 10.63
CA GLY A 111 -8.10 19.03 10.10
C GLY A 111 -8.47 19.23 8.62
N LYS A 112 -8.96 18.20 7.93
CA LYS A 112 -9.36 18.26 6.51
C LYS A 112 -10.87 18.36 6.36
N TYR A 113 -11.33 18.91 5.23
CA TYR A 113 -12.76 18.92 4.90
C TYR A 113 -13.27 17.49 4.66
N ASN A 114 -14.22 17.05 5.47
CA ASN A 114 -14.79 15.72 5.37
C ASN A 114 -15.83 15.63 4.23
N LEU A 115 -15.46 14.96 3.14
CA LEU A 115 -16.33 14.75 1.99
C LEU A 115 -17.58 13.94 2.31
N SER A 116 -17.58 13.11 3.36
CA SER A 116 -18.77 12.36 3.75
C SER A 116 -19.93 13.26 4.17
N ASN A 117 -19.66 14.53 4.52
CA ASN A 117 -20.69 15.49 4.90
C ASN A 117 -21.55 15.94 3.70
N LEU A 118 -21.08 15.75 2.46
CA LEU A 118 -21.75 16.21 1.25
C LEU A 118 -23.12 15.57 1.01
N ALA A 119 -23.35 14.39 1.58
CA ALA A 119 -24.65 13.74 1.56
C ALA A 119 -24.95 13.14 2.94
N ARG A 120 -26.24 12.95 3.23
CA ARG A 120 -26.72 12.17 4.37
C ARG A 120 -27.73 11.16 3.88
N ASN A 121 -27.44 9.88 4.10
CA ASN A 121 -28.27 8.76 3.66
C ASN A 121 -28.60 8.83 2.14
N GLY A 122 -27.61 9.26 1.34
CA GLY A 122 -27.76 9.42 -0.11
C GLY A 122 -28.46 10.72 -0.55
N VAL A 123 -28.84 11.59 0.38
CA VAL A 123 -29.44 12.90 0.06
C VAL A 123 -28.36 14.00 0.14
N PRO A 124 -28.05 14.69 -0.97
CA PRO A 124 -27.13 15.82 -0.99
C PRO A 124 -27.47 16.91 0.02
N GLN A 125 -26.43 17.52 0.59
CA GLN A 125 -26.54 18.59 1.57
C GLN A 125 -26.13 19.94 0.96
N PRO A 126 -27.07 20.85 0.65
CA PRO A 126 -26.78 22.10 -0.06
C PRO A 126 -25.79 23.03 0.67
N GLU A 127 -25.80 23.02 2.01
CA GLU A 127 -24.85 23.82 2.79
C GLU A 127 -23.41 23.31 2.66
N GLN A 128 -23.23 21.98 2.58
CA GLN A 128 -21.91 21.37 2.42
C GLN A 128 -21.39 21.52 0.99
N GLU A 129 -22.27 21.53 0.00
CA GLU A 129 -21.92 21.91 -1.36
C GLU A 129 -21.29 23.31 -1.41
N LYS A 130 -21.93 24.33 -0.81
CA LYS A 130 -21.37 25.69 -0.78
C LYS A 130 -19.98 25.75 -0.16
N VAL A 131 -19.74 24.99 0.91
CA VAL A 131 -18.42 24.90 1.56
C VAL A 131 -17.40 24.26 0.63
N LEU A 132 -17.76 23.17 -0.05
CA LEU A 132 -16.90 22.52 -1.04
C LEU A 132 -16.56 23.45 -2.21
N ARG A 133 -17.56 24.14 -2.78
CA ARG A 133 -17.35 25.11 -3.86
C ARG A 133 -16.36 26.21 -3.47
N ARG A 134 -16.48 26.72 -2.23
CA ARG A 134 -15.52 27.68 -1.66
C ARG A 134 -14.12 27.08 -1.55
N LEU A 135 -14.01 25.84 -1.08
CA LEU A 135 -12.71 25.14 -0.97
C LEU A 135 -12.07 24.93 -2.35
N LEU A 136 -12.85 24.49 -3.35
CA LEU A 136 -12.37 24.33 -4.72
C LEU A 136 -11.86 25.64 -5.30
N ASN A 137 -12.58 26.75 -5.07
CA ASN A 137 -12.14 28.07 -5.48
C ASN A 137 -10.81 28.48 -4.85
N VAL A 138 -10.64 28.26 -3.53
CA VAL A 138 -9.38 28.54 -2.81
C VAL A 138 -8.23 27.68 -3.34
N GLN A 139 -8.51 26.45 -3.76
CA GLN A 139 -7.53 25.55 -4.39
C GLN A 139 -7.35 25.79 -5.90
N GLN A 140 -8.00 26.82 -6.46
CA GLN A 140 -7.98 27.16 -7.89
C GLN A 140 -8.47 26.01 -8.80
N LEU A 141 -9.40 25.20 -8.30
CA LEU A 141 -10.01 24.09 -9.02
C LEU A 141 -11.37 24.49 -9.63
N PRO A 142 -11.78 23.84 -10.74
CA PRO A 142 -13.07 24.08 -11.35
C PRO A 142 -14.23 23.75 -10.43
N ASP A 143 -15.20 24.67 -10.34
CA ASP A 143 -16.39 24.52 -9.51
C ASP A 143 -17.38 23.46 -10.05
N THR A 144 -17.20 23.04 -11.30
CA THR A 144 -17.95 21.94 -11.93
C THR A 144 -17.69 20.59 -11.25
N LEU A 145 -16.55 20.42 -10.56
CA LEU A 145 -16.22 19.19 -9.85
C LEU A 145 -17.13 18.93 -8.64
N ALA A 146 -17.70 19.98 -8.03
CA ALA A 146 -18.52 19.84 -6.83
C ALA A 146 -19.71 18.91 -7.07
N GLY A 147 -20.44 19.11 -8.18
CA GLY A 147 -21.60 18.27 -8.53
C GLY A 147 -21.22 16.80 -8.69
N HIS A 148 -20.16 16.51 -9.44
CA HIS A 148 -19.66 15.15 -9.63
C HIS A 148 -19.26 14.47 -8.31
N ILE A 149 -18.59 15.20 -7.41
CA ILE A 149 -18.19 14.64 -6.10
C ILE A 149 -19.43 14.35 -5.25
N ILE A 150 -20.42 15.25 -5.26
CA ILE A 150 -21.67 15.06 -4.52
C ILE A 150 -22.40 13.81 -5.00
N ASP A 151 -22.54 13.63 -6.31
CA ASP A 151 -23.23 12.47 -6.88
C ASP A 151 -22.54 11.16 -6.50
N ILE A 152 -21.21 11.11 -6.56
CA ILE A 152 -20.42 9.93 -6.15
C ILE A 152 -20.62 9.63 -4.66
N ILE A 153 -20.54 10.64 -3.80
CA ILE A 153 -20.68 10.47 -2.35
C ILE A 153 -22.12 10.08 -1.98
N ALA A 154 -23.13 10.68 -2.62
CA ALA A 154 -24.52 10.32 -2.42
C ALA A 154 -24.79 8.86 -2.82
N ALA A 155 -24.30 8.43 -3.98
CA ALA A 155 -24.44 7.05 -4.45
C ALA A 155 -23.69 6.02 -3.59
N ALA A 156 -22.58 6.42 -2.95
CA ALA A 156 -21.80 5.55 -2.07
C ALA A 156 -22.42 5.35 -0.68
N GLN A 157 -23.41 6.18 -0.29
CA GLN A 157 -24.07 6.05 1.00
C GLN A 157 -25.25 5.07 0.94
N PRO A 158 -25.50 4.31 2.02
CA PRO A 158 -26.73 3.52 2.12
C PRO A 158 -27.93 4.47 2.03
N PRO A 159 -28.94 4.16 1.20
CA PRO A 159 -30.16 4.95 1.16
C PRO A 159 -30.85 4.91 2.54
N ALA A 160 -31.46 6.03 2.94
CA ALA A 160 -32.26 6.08 4.16
C ALA A 160 -33.34 4.98 4.11
N LEU A 161 -33.39 4.13 5.15
CA LEU A 161 -34.59 3.34 5.40
C LEU A 161 -35.75 4.33 5.59
N ALA A 162 -36.89 4.06 4.96
CA ALA A 162 -38.04 4.98 4.84
C ALA A 162 -38.57 5.58 6.15
N ALA A 163 -38.12 5.09 7.31
CA ALA A 163 -38.47 5.56 8.64
C ALA A 163 -37.91 6.95 9.01
N ASP A 164 -36.87 7.45 8.31
CA ASP A 164 -36.24 8.76 8.59
C ASP A 164 -36.69 9.87 7.62
N SER A 165 -37.77 9.65 6.88
CA SER A 165 -38.40 10.72 6.09
C SER A 165 -38.99 11.75 7.07
N PRO A 166 -38.63 13.04 7.01
CA PRO A 166 -39.32 14.05 7.80
C PRO A 166 -40.78 14.06 7.35
N ALA A 167 -41.66 13.53 8.21
CA ALA A 167 -43.10 13.53 7.99
C ALA A 167 -43.52 14.97 7.68
N SER A 168 -43.97 15.18 6.45
CA SER A 168 -44.66 16.39 6.04
C SER A 168 -45.84 16.59 6.99
N SER A 169 -45.67 17.49 7.95
CA SER A 169 -46.72 17.96 8.85
C SER A 169 -47.72 18.77 8.03
N ASN A 170 -48.59 18.07 7.31
CA ASN A 170 -49.78 18.67 6.72
C ASN A 170 -50.72 19.00 7.88
N GLY A 171 -50.65 20.25 8.33
CA GLY A 171 -51.61 20.84 9.25
C GLY A 171 -52.99 20.88 8.59
N GLN A 172 -53.85 19.96 9.01
CA GLN A 172 -55.27 19.97 8.69
C GLN A 172 -55.98 20.86 9.72
N PRO A 173 -56.68 21.94 9.32
CA PRO A 173 -57.42 22.76 10.27
C PRO A 173 -58.68 22.03 10.74
N VAL A 174 -58.88 22.01 12.06
CA VAL A 174 -60.08 21.49 12.72
C VAL A 174 -61.23 22.50 12.56
N PRO A 175 -62.42 22.12 12.05
CA PRO A 175 -63.58 23.00 12.06
C PRO A 175 -64.26 23.02 13.44
N ALA A 176 -64.83 24.19 13.75
CA ALA A 176 -65.42 24.61 15.03
C ALA A 176 -66.66 23.82 15.49
#